data_AF-A0A6G0VWF3-F1
#
_entry.id   AF-A0A6G0VWF3-F1
#
_cell.length_a   1.000
_cell.length_b   1.000
_cell.length_c   1.000
_cell.angle_alpha   90.00
_cell.angle_beta   90.00
_cell.angle_gamma   90.00
#
_symmetry.space_group_name_H-M   'P 1'
#
loop_
_entity.id
_entity.type
_entity.pdbx_description
1 polymer ?
#
loop_
_entity_poly.entity_id
_entity_poly.type
_entity_poly.pdbx_seq_one_letter_code
_entity_poly.pdbx_strand_id
1 'polypeptide(L)'
;RVGDGPFPTELFDDVGEKLQTIGNEIGVTTKRKRRCGWLDIPLLKYTSMVNGYTKICLTKLDILDTFDEVKIGVEYQLKGKALNYYPSSLFELSSVEVKYLTLPGWKTNISGIRHFNDLPENARKFVFTITELLDVPGN
;
A
#
# COMPACT_ATOMS: atom_id res chain seq x y z
N ARG A 1 -6.57 1.06 8.13
CA ARG A 1 -6.89 0.27 9.35
C ARG A 1 -7.95 0.98 10.21
N VAL A 2 -8.72 0.26 11.03
CA VAL A 2 -9.58 0.81 12.10
C VAL A 2 -9.07 0.31 13.45
N GLY A 3 -9.02 1.20 14.46
CA GLY A 3 -8.58 0.85 15.81
C GLY A 3 -7.08 1.05 16.05
N ASP A 4 -6.63 0.63 17.23
CA ASP A 4 -5.27 0.86 17.74
C ASP A 4 -4.27 -0.21 17.28
N GLY A 5 -2.99 -0.02 17.67
CA GLY A 5 -1.87 -0.91 17.34
C GLY A 5 -0.84 -0.27 16.39
N PRO A 6 0.23 -0.99 16.00
CA PRO A 6 1.26 -0.51 15.08
C PRO A 6 0.83 -0.59 13.61
N PHE A 7 1.01 0.46 12.82
CA PHE A 7 0.78 0.47 11.37
C PHE A 7 2.00 1.11 10.72
N PRO A 8 3.00 0.28 10.32
CA PRO A 8 4.30 0.78 9.91
C PRO A 8 4.26 1.80 8.76
N THR A 9 3.31 1.64 7.82
CA THR A 9 3.14 2.56 6.68
C THR A 9 2.13 3.68 6.91
N GLU A 10 1.66 3.89 8.15
CA GLU A 10 0.70 4.94 8.45
C GLU A 10 1.23 6.32 8.13
N LEU A 11 0.34 7.16 7.60
CA LEU A 11 0.61 8.55 7.27
C LEU A 11 -0.14 9.48 8.22
N PHE A 12 0.59 10.46 8.74
CA PHE A 12 0.09 11.49 9.65
C PHE A 12 0.15 12.89 9.05
N ASP A 13 0.44 12.98 7.75
CA ASP A 13 0.58 14.20 6.97
C ASP A 13 -0.60 14.40 6.00
N ASP A 14 -0.55 15.48 5.23
CA ASP A 14 -1.57 15.85 4.24
C ASP A 14 -1.82 14.74 3.19
N VAL A 15 -0.81 13.91 2.91
CA VAL A 15 -0.94 12.75 2.02
C VAL A 15 -1.89 11.73 2.64
N GLY A 16 -1.71 11.41 3.93
CA GLY A 16 -2.61 10.53 4.68
C GLY A 16 -4.05 11.04 4.70
N GLU A 17 -4.24 12.34 4.94
CA GLU A 17 -5.57 12.98 4.91
C GLU A 17 -6.21 12.94 3.53
N LYS A 18 -5.42 13.19 2.48
CA LYS A 18 -5.87 13.12 1.08
C LYS A 18 -6.30 11.71 0.70
N LEU A 19 -5.52 10.68 1.05
CA LEU A 19 -5.88 9.28 0.83
C LEU A 19 -7.20 8.93 1.54
N GLN A 20 -7.35 9.36 2.79
CA GLN A 20 -8.56 9.11 3.56
C GLN A 20 -9.80 9.77 2.92
N THR A 21 -9.64 11.01 2.43
CA THR A 21 -10.72 11.81 1.86
C THR A 21 -11.16 11.25 0.50
N ILE A 22 -10.23 11.05 -0.44
CA ILE A 22 -10.53 10.51 -1.78
C ILE A 22 -11.08 9.09 -1.66
N GLY A 23 -10.51 8.27 -0.78
CA GLY A 23 -10.94 6.90 -0.57
C GLY A 23 -12.26 6.72 0.20
N ASN A 24 -12.84 7.82 0.69
CA ASN A 24 -13.98 7.83 1.60
C ASN A 24 -13.78 6.83 2.77
N GLU A 25 -12.58 6.85 3.36
CA GLU A 25 -12.15 5.89 4.39
C GLU A 25 -12.70 6.29 5.76
N ILE A 26 -14.03 6.27 5.86
CA ILE A 26 -14.82 6.62 7.04
C ILE A 26 -15.81 5.48 7.32
N GLY A 27 -15.98 5.11 8.59
CA GLY A 27 -16.98 4.12 8.99
C GLY A 27 -18.39 4.56 8.59
N VAL A 28 -19.12 3.69 7.88
CA VAL A 28 -20.45 4.00 7.34
C VAL A 28 -21.43 4.40 8.45
N THR A 29 -21.45 3.63 9.55
CA THR A 29 -22.35 3.84 10.69
C THR A 29 -21.74 4.79 11.72
N THR A 30 -20.51 4.52 12.17
CA THR A 30 -19.90 5.21 13.31
C THR A 30 -19.27 6.56 12.94
N LYS A 31 -19.13 6.86 11.65
CA LYS A 31 -18.41 8.02 11.11
C LYS A 31 -16.97 8.17 11.59
N ARG A 32 -16.38 7.11 12.18
CA ARG A 32 -14.97 7.12 12.59
C ARG A 32 -14.07 7.05 11.36
N LYS A 33 -13.16 8.01 11.29
CA LYS A 33 -12.08 8.05 10.30
C LYS A 33 -11.18 6.81 10.42
N ARG A 34 -10.80 6.21 9.29
CA ARG A 34 -9.86 5.09 9.26
C ARG A 34 -8.45 5.62 9.07
N ARG A 35 -7.49 4.94 9.68
CA ARG A 35 -6.06 5.22 9.54
C ARG A 35 -5.61 4.79 8.15
N CYS A 36 -4.93 5.69 7.42
CA CYS A 36 -4.48 5.48 6.04
C CYS A 36 -2.95 5.46 5.99
N GLY A 37 -2.43 4.74 5.01
CA GLY A 37 -1.00 4.53 4.85
C GLY A 37 -0.68 4.00 3.46
N TRP A 38 0.62 3.96 3.14
CA TRP A 38 1.09 3.40 1.88
C TRP A 38 0.94 1.87 1.81
N LEU A 39 1.00 1.33 0.60
CA LEU A 39 0.97 -0.12 0.38
C LEU A 39 2.18 -0.80 1.06
N ASP A 40 1.96 -1.94 1.70
CA ASP A 40 2.92 -2.60 2.58
C ASP A 40 3.25 -4.01 2.08
N ILE A 41 4.42 -4.16 1.45
CA ILE A 41 4.87 -5.43 0.86
C ILE A 41 5.27 -6.47 1.91
N PRO A 42 6.01 -6.15 2.99
CA PRO A 42 6.28 -7.12 4.05
C PRO A 42 5.00 -7.76 4.62
N LEU A 43 3.97 -6.96 4.88
CA LEU A 43 2.67 -7.47 5.32
C LEU A 43 2.03 -8.36 4.26
N LEU A 44 1.98 -7.92 3.00
CA LEU A 44 1.39 -8.70 1.91
C LEU A 44 2.09 -10.04 1.69
N LYS A 45 3.43 -10.06 1.69
CA LYS A 45 4.23 -11.30 1.62
C LYS A 45 3.90 -12.26 2.74
N TYR A 46 3.80 -11.76 3.98
CA TYR A 46 3.41 -12.57 5.12
C TYR A 46 2.01 -13.17 4.95
N THR A 47 1.02 -12.35 4.56
CA THR A 47 -0.34 -12.86 4.34
C THR A 47 -0.43 -13.84 3.17
N SER A 48 0.37 -13.64 2.12
CA SER A 48 0.48 -14.57 0.98
C SER A 48 1.07 -15.90 1.42
N MET A 49 2.16 -15.89 2.20
CA MET A 49 2.77 -17.10 2.75
C MET A 49 1.80 -17.89 3.64
N VAL A 50 1.00 -17.21 4.46
CA VAL A 50 0.04 -17.85 5.36
C VAL A 50 -1.15 -18.43 4.60
N ASN A 51 -1.66 -17.74 3.58
CA ASN A 51 -2.91 -18.11 2.90
C ASN A 51 -2.72 -18.81 1.54
N GLY A 52 -1.50 -18.83 1.00
CA GLY A 52 -1.19 -19.44 -0.30
C GLY A 52 -1.85 -18.72 -1.48
N TYR A 53 -1.78 -17.39 -1.53
CA TYR A 53 -2.39 -16.65 -2.65
C TYR A 53 -1.70 -16.98 -3.97
N THR A 54 -2.49 -17.31 -4.99
CA THR A 54 -2.01 -17.55 -6.36
C THR A 54 -2.21 -16.35 -7.28
N LYS A 55 -3.09 -15.42 -6.89
CA LYS A 55 -3.44 -14.20 -7.61
C LYS A 55 -3.76 -13.08 -6.61
N ILE A 56 -3.55 -11.85 -7.04
CA ILE A 56 -3.91 -10.65 -6.28
C ILE A 56 -4.92 -9.81 -7.07
N CYS A 57 -5.82 -9.14 -6.36
CA CYS A 57 -6.71 -8.14 -6.93
C CYS A 57 -6.37 -6.78 -6.31
N LEU A 58 -5.76 -5.90 -7.10
CA LEU A 58 -5.50 -4.52 -6.67
C LEU A 58 -6.77 -3.70 -6.82
N THR A 59 -7.25 -3.14 -5.72
CA THR A 59 -8.47 -2.35 -5.68
C THR A 59 -8.15 -0.89 -5.40
N LYS A 60 -9.08 0.01 -5.77
CA LYS A 60 -8.99 1.45 -5.47
C LYS A 60 -7.72 2.15 -6.01
N LEU A 61 -7.21 1.68 -7.16
CA LEU A 61 -6.05 2.29 -7.80
C LEU A 61 -6.30 3.79 -8.12
N ASP A 62 -7.53 4.13 -8.45
CA ASP A 62 -8.02 5.48 -8.78
C ASP A 62 -7.84 6.51 -7.64
N ILE A 63 -7.72 6.05 -6.38
CA ILE A 63 -7.43 6.96 -5.26
C ILE A 63 -6.08 7.67 -5.46
N LEU A 64 -5.16 7.04 -6.18
CA LEU A 64 -3.79 7.51 -6.40
C LEU A 64 -3.67 8.45 -7.61
N ASP A 65 -4.76 8.69 -8.36
CA ASP A 65 -4.78 9.45 -9.60
C ASP A 65 -4.20 10.86 -9.50
N THR A 66 -4.26 11.48 -8.33
CA THR A 66 -3.95 12.91 -8.15
C THR A 66 -2.62 13.18 -7.44
N PHE A 67 -1.81 12.14 -7.22
CA PHE A 67 -0.52 12.27 -6.55
C PHE A 67 0.61 12.51 -7.56
N ASP A 68 1.60 13.32 -7.17
CA ASP A 68 2.83 13.52 -7.95
C ASP A 68 3.78 12.32 -7.82
N GLU A 69 3.80 11.71 -6.62
CA GLU A 69 4.57 10.52 -6.29
C GLU A 69 3.73 9.57 -5.45
N VAL A 70 3.97 8.28 -5.61
CA VAL A 70 3.35 7.20 -4.83
C VAL A 70 4.46 6.37 -4.21
N LYS A 71 4.31 6.00 -2.93
CA LYS A 71 5.29 5.17 -2.22
C LYS A 71 4.76 3.79 -1.92
N ILE A 72 5.66 2.81 -1.93
CA ILE A 72 5.41 1.43 -1.54
C ILE A 72 6.41 1.08 -0.43
N GLY A 73 5.93 0.64 0.73
CA GLY A 73 6.79 0.11 1.78
C GLY A 73 7.30 -1.26 1.36
N VAL A 74 8.59 -1.38 1.06
CA VAL A 74 9.18 -2.58 0.45
C VAL A 74 9.94 -3.45 1.43
N GLU A 75 10.40 -2.88 2.54
CA GLU A 75 11.24 -3.58 3.52
C GLU A 75 11.05 -2.95 4.91
N TYR A 76 11.04 -3.80 5.94
CA TYR A 76 11.13 -3.37 7.32
C TYR A 76 12.57 -3.47 7.79
N GLN A 77 13.00 -2.45 8.55
CA GLN A 77 14.30 -2.40 9.16
C GLN A 77 14.16 -2.23 10.67
N LEU A 78 14.98 -2.94 11.43
CA LEU A 78 15.07 -2.77 12.87
C LEU A 78 16.51 -2.43 13.23
N LYS A 79 16.71 -1.23 13.80
CA LYS A 79 18.05 -0.71 14.13
C LYS A 79 18.99 -0.75 12.91
N GLY A 80 18.50 -0.31 11.75
CA GLY A 80 19.23 -0.27 10.49
C GLY A 80 19.48 -1.62 9.80
N LYS A 81 18.92 -2.72 10.31
CA LYS A 81 19.04 -4.05 9.67
C LYS A 81 17.72 -4.48 9.05
N ALA A 82 17.76 -4.89 7.79
CA ALA A 82 16.61 -5.46 7.09
C ALA A 82 16.10 -6.72 7.79
N LEU A 83 14.77 -6.80 7.96
CA LEU A 83 14.09 -7.98 8.47
C LEU A 83 13.67 -8.88 7.29
N ASN A 84 13.95 -10.17 7.40
CA ASN A 84 13.51 -11.19 6.45
C ASN A 84 12.24 -11.94 6.93
N TYR A 85 11.61 -11.46 8.00
CA TYR A 85 10.37 -11.99 8.55
C TYR A 85 9.43 -10.84 8.89
N TYR A 86 8.14 -11.16 9.05
CA TYR A 86 7.16 -10.24 9.58
C TYR A 86 7.17 -10.32 11.13
N PRO A 87 7.37 -9.20 11.85
CA PRO A 87 7.41 -9.20 13.31
C PRO A 87 6.15 -9.79 13.94
N SER A 88 6.30 -10.76 14.84
CA SER A 88 5.18 -11.41 15.54
C SER A 88 4.75 -10.67 16.81
N SER A 89 5.62 -9.81 17.35
CA SER A 89 5.32 -9.01 18.54
C SER A 89 4.93 -7.58 18.18
N LEU A 90 3.97 -7.00 18.93
CA LEU A 90 3.56 -5.61 18.74
C LEU A 90 4.70 -4.62 18.99
N PHE A 91 5.56 -4.91 19.97
CA PHE A 91 6.69 -4.05 20.33
C PHE A 91 7.72 -3.96 19.20
N GLU A 92 8.06 -5.10 18.60
CA GLU A 92 8.97 -5.14 17.47
C GLU A 92 8.36 -4.46 16.25
N LEU A 93 7.09 -4.75 15.94
CA LEU A 93 6.38 -4.11 14.83
C LEU A 93 6.25 -2.59 15.00
N SER A 94 6.11 -2.08 16.23
CA SER A 94 6.12 -0.63 16.49
C SER A 94 7.49 0.02 16.36
N SER A 95 8.56 -0.77 16.38
CA SER A 95 9.94 -0.29 16.35
C SER A 95 10.57 -0.38 14.94
N VAL A 96 9.83 -0.89 13.95
CA VAL A 96 10.35 -1.01 12.59
C VAL A 96 10.36 0.35 11.89
N GLU A 97 11.44 0.58 11.15
CA GLU A 97 11.54 1.64 10.16
C GLU A 97 11.17 1.06 8.79
N VAL A 98 10.34 1.76 8.03
CA VAL A 98 9.92 1.31 6.70
C VAL A 98 10.81 1.94 5.64
N LYS A 99 11.42 1.11 4.80
CA LYS A 99 12.08 1.55 3.58
C LYS A 99 11.05 1.61 2.46
N TYR A 100 10.98 2.76 1.78
CA TYR A 100 10.04 3.01 0.70
C TYR A 100 10.70 2.99 -0.67
N LEU A 101 10.02 2.39 -1.64
CA LEU A 101 10.22 2.64 -3.06
C LEU A 101 9.28 3.78 -3.48
N THR A 102 9.82 4.81 -4.12
CA THR A 102 9.03 5.95 -4.62
C THR A 102 8.90 5.82 -6.14
N LEU A 103 7.68 5.93 -6.63
CA LEU A 103 7.34 5.89 -8.04
C LEU A 103 6.63 7.19 -8.44
N PRO A 104 6.82 7.67 -9.68
CA PRO A 104 6.07 8.82 -10.16
C PRO A 104 4.58 8.48 -10.22
N GLY A 105 3.72 9.41 -9.80
CA GLY A 105 2.29 9.33 -10.00
C GLY A 105 1.91 9.54 -11.47
N TRP A 106 0.63 9.42 -11.79
CA TRP A 106 0.14 9.51 -13.17
C TRP A 106 -0.75 10.72 -13.46
N LYS A 107 -1.21 11.45 -12.43
CA LYS A 107 -1.98 12.72 -12.57
C LYS A 107 -3.11 12.66 -13.60
N THR A 108 -3.76 11.50 -13.72
CA THR A 108 -4.74 11.18 -14.77
C THR A 108 -5.87 10.39 -14.15
N ASN A 109 -7.12 10.74 -14.45
CA ASN A 109 -8.28 9.98 -13.97
C ASN A 109 -8.37 8.62 -14.70
N ILE A 110 -8.41 7.53 -13.94
CA ILE A 110 -8.49 6.16 -14.48
C ILE A 110 -9.83 5.46 -14.22
N SER A 111 -10.83 6.11 -13.59
CA SER A 111 -12.06 5.43 -13.15
C SER A 111 -12.90 4.85 -14.31
N GLY A 112 -12.74 5.39 -15.51
CA GLY A 112 -13.39 4.93 -16.74
C GLY A 112 -12.69 3.77 -17.45
N ILE A 113 -11.46 3.43 -17.07
CA ILE A 113 -10.64 2.46 -17.81
C ILE A 113 -11.14 1.04 -17.60
N ARG A 114 -11.13 0.22 -18.66
CA ARG A 114 -11.62 -1.17 -18.66
C ARG A 114 -10.59 -2.19 -19.15
N HIS A 115 -9.52 -1.74 -19.79
CA HIS A 115 -8.41 -2.62 -20.20
C HIS A 115 -7.11 -2.15 -19.55
N PHE A 116 -6.29 -3.11 -19.11
CA PHE A 116 -5.02 -2.81 -18.44
C PHE A 116 -4.08 -1.96 -19.31
N ASN A 117 -4.05 -2.20 -20.62
CA ASN A 117 -3.20 -1.46 -21.55
C ASN A 117 -3.61 -0.01 -21.73
N ASP A 118 -4.85 0.36 -21.39
CA ASP A 118 -5.33 1.74 -21.47
C ASP A 118 -4.91 2.57 -20.25
N LEU A 119 -4.44 1.93 -19.17
CA LEU A 119 -3.91 2.62 -17.99
C LEU A 119 -2.72 3.50 -18.37
N PRO A 120 -2.54 4.67 -17.74
CA PRO A 120 -1.31 5.46 -17.90
C PRO A 120 -0.06 4.63 -17.59
N GLU A 121 1.05 4.95 -18.25
CA GLU A 121 2.30 4.20 -18.12
C GLU A 121 2.74 4.04 -16.65
N ASN A 122 2.68 5.13 -15.87
CA ASN A 122 3.07 5.09 -14.45
C ASN A 122 2.11 4.25 -13.60
N ALA A 123 0.81 4.21 -13.93
CA ALA A 123 -0.14 3.34 -13.25
C ALA A 123 0.13 1.85 -13.55
N ARG A 124 0.46 1.51 -14.81
CA ARG A 124 0.88 0.15 -15.18
C ARG A 124 2.18 -0.24 -14.48
N LYS A 125 3.18 0.66 -14.45
CA LYS A 125 4.44 0.45 -13.73
C LYS A 125 4.19 0.18 -12.25
N PHE A 126 3.32 0.95 -11.61
CA PHE A 126 2.95 0.72 -10.21
C PHE A 126 2.40 -0.70 -9.99
N VAL A 127 1.47 -1.16 -10.85
CA VAL A 127 0.93 -2.52 -10.78
C VAL A 127 2.01 -3.57 -10.98
N PHE A 128 2.85 -3.42 -12.01
CA PHE A 128 3.93 -4.35 -12.31
C PHE A 128 4.95 -4.46 -11.17
N THR A 129 5.35 -3.32 -10.61
CA THR A 129 6.26 -3.29 -9.45
C THR A 129 5.68 -4.06 -8.27
N ILE A 130 4.38 -3.98 -8.00
CA ILE A 130 3.76 -4.76 -6.92
C ILE A 130 3.82 -6.25 -7.22
N THR A 131 3.49 -6.66 -8.46
CA THR A 131 3.52 -8.07 -8.86
C THR A 131 4.92 -8.66 -8.78
N GLU A 132 5.95 -7.92 -9.21
CA GLU A 132 7.35 -8.31 -9.09
C GLU A 132 7.78 -8.42 -7.62
N LEU A 133 7.39 -7.45 -6.79
CA LEU A 133 7.73 -7.45 -5.37
C LEU A 133 7.09 -8.61 -4.63
N LEU A 134 5.90 -9.06 -5.03
CA LEU A 134 5.17 -10.17 -4.41
C LEU A 134 5.48 -11.54 -5.01
N ASP A 135 6.26 -11.60 -6.09
CA ASP A 135 6.53 -12.83 -6.85
C ASP A 135 5.23 -13.53 -7.31
N VAL A 136 4.21 -12.73 -7.67
CA VAL A 136 2.92 -13.21 -8.19
C VAL A 136 2.82 -12.79 -9.66
N PRO A 137 2.47 -13.68 -10.60
CA PRO A 137 2.38 -13.33 -12.02
C PRO A 137 1.33 -12.24 -12.26
N GLY A 138 1.72 -11.15 -12.92
CA GLY A 138 0.86 -10.04 -13.32
C GLY A 138 0.22 -10.29 -14.69
N ASN A 139 -0.81 -11.12 -14.74
CA ASN A 139 -1.54 -11.47 -15.97
C ASN A 139 -3.02 -11.07 -15.89
#